data_AF-A0AAV0M8W0-F1
#
_entry.id   AF-A0AAV0M8W0-F1
#
_cell.length_a   1.000
_cell.length_b   1.000
_cell.length_c   1.000
_cell.angle_alpha   90.00
_cell.angle_beta   90.00
_cell.angle_gamma   90.00
#
_symmetry.space_group_name_H-M   'P 1'
#
loop_
_entity.id
_entity.type
_entity.pdbx_description
1 polymer ?
#
loop_
_entity_poly.entity_id
_entity_poly.type
_entity_poly.pdbx_seq_one_letter_code
_entity_poly.pdbx_strand_id
1 'polypeptide(L)'
;MGLNLNIRRVVFYNLSKYNGDKVVPVPATQVKQIAGRAGRRGSRFPVGLTTTLQLDDLAYLIECLKQPFDEVKKVGLFPFFEQVESFAAQLPDLNFPKILAKFAESCRLDGMYFFCKHDHIKKVANMLEKVKGLSLQDRFNFCFAPTNIRDPKSMYHLLRFASDYGQKVPASIAMGMPKGSARNDTELLDLETKHQVLSMYLWLSHQFDYESFPHGKKAEAMATDIADLLGQSLTKANWKPETRQSAGKPKPRKNEDGYDRPKSLITSYKE
;
A
#
# COMPACT_ATOMS: atom_id res chain seq x y z
N MET A 1 1.80 10.75 4.99
CA MET A 1 2.37 12.13 4.92
C MET A 1 1.90 12.77 3.61
N GLY A 2 2.03 14.09 3.42
CA GLY A 2 1.77 14.73 2.12
C GLY A 2 0.54 15.64 2.02
N LEU A 3 -0.40 15.59 2.98
CA LEU A 3 -1.51 16.54 3.06
C LEU A 3 -1.20 17.70 4.02
N ASN A 4 -1.63 18.90 3.66
CA ASN A 4 -1.59 20.11 4.49
C ASN A 4 -2.93 20.30 5.20
N LEU A 5 -2.99 19.92 6.48
CA LEU A 5 -4.23 19.91 7.27
C LEU A 5 -4.13 20.90 8.43
N ASN A 6 -5.21 21.62 8.71
CA ASN A 6 -5.36 22.50 9.87
C ASN A 6 -5.89 21.71 11.08
N ILE A 7 -4.99 21.04 11.81
CA ILE A 7 -5.35 20.16 12.93
C ILE A 7 -5.03 20.84 14.26
N ARG A 8 -6.04 21.01 15.12
CA ARG A 8 -5.86 21.49 16.50
C ARG A 8 -5.43 20.37 17.44
N ARG A 9 -6.09 19.22 17.37
CA ARG A 9 -5.90 18.09 18.27
C ARG A 9 -5.88 16.78 17.52
N VAL A 10 -4.87 15.96 17.78
CA VAL A 10 -4.80 14.55 17.35
C VAL A 10 -5.30 13.68 18.49
N VAL A 11 -6.31 12.85 18.24
CA VAL A 11 -6.81 11.84 19.19
C VAL A 11 -6.47 10.46 18.65
N PHE A 12 -5.56 9.74 19.30
CA PHE A 12 -5.23 8.37 18.95
C PHE A 12 -6.35 7.44 19.39
N TYR A 13 -6.99 6.75 18.44
CA TYR A 13 -8.04 5.78 18.75
C TYR A 13 -7.48 4.54 19.46
N ASN A 14 -6.31 4.07 19.04
CA ASN A 14 -5.57 2.95 19.61
C ASN A 14 -4.07 3.13 19.29
N LEU A 15 -3.18 2.76 20.20
CA LEU A 15 -1.72 2.78 20.01
C LEU A 15 -1.11 1.41 19.70
N SER A 16 -1.92 0.48 19.21
CA SER A 16 -1.49 -0.82 18.69
C SER A 16 -1.84 -0.98 17.20
N LYS A 17 -0.99 -1.68 16.44
CA LYS A 17 -1.18 -1.96 15.01
C LYS A 17 -0.82 -3.40 14.65
N TYR A 18 -1.48 -3.94 13.63
CA TYR A 18 -1.08 -5.23 13.04
C TYR A 18 0.08 -5.02 12.06
N ASN A 19 1.19 -5.71 12.26
CA ASN A 19 2.39 -5.57 11.41
C ASN A 19 2.46 -6.57 10.25
N GLY A 20 1.48 -7.46 10.11
CA GLY A 20 1.52 -8.58 9.15
C GLY A 20 1.51 -9.94 9.84
N ASP A 21 2.02 -10.02 11.08
CA ASP A 21 2.13 -11.26 11.85
C ASP A 21 1.38 -11.19 13.18
N LYS A 22 1.56 -10.09 13.92
CA LYS A 22 0.96 -9.88 15.24
C LYS A 22 0.60 -8.42 15.47
N VAL A 23 -0.25 -8.20 16.47
CA VAL A 23 -0.53 -6.86 16.97
C VAL A 23 0.65 -6.41 17.82
N VAL A 24 1.22 -5.25 17.50
CA VAL A 24 2.37 -4.64 18.19
C VAL A 24 2.08 -3.18 18.52
N PRO A 25 2.71 -2.62 19.56
CA PRO A 25 2.64 -1.18 19.83
C PRO A 25 3.11 -0.35 18.62
N VAL A 26 2.49 0.80 18.40
CA VAL A 26 2.90 1.76 17.39
C VAL A 26 4.23 2.39 17.82
N PRO A 27 5.31 2.34 17.00
CA PRO A 27 6.61 2.88 17.38
C PRO A 27 6.58 4.38 17.69
N ALA A 28 7.39 4.83 18.66
CA ALA A 28 7.47 6.22 19.09
C ALA A 28 7.70 7.21 17.93
N THR A 29 8.53 6.85 16.94
CA THR A 29 8.77 7.67 15.74
C THR A 29 7.48 7.91 14.94
N GLN A 30 6.61 6.91 14.80
CA GLN A 30 5.31 7.03 14.12
C GLN A 30 4.31 7.83 14.97
N VAL A 31 4.31 7.61 16.28
CA VAL A 31 3.48 8.39 17.22
C VAL A 31 3.82 9.88 17.10
N LYS A 32 5.10 10.25 17.18
CA LYS A 32 5.57 11.63 17.02
C LYS A 32 5.23 12.20 15.65
N GLN A 33 5.41 11.42 14.57
CA GLN A 33 5.08 11.82 13.21
C GLN A 33 3.60 12.18 13.05
N ILE A 34 2.70 11.43 13.70
CA ILE A 34 1.26 11.65 13.67
C ILE A 34 0.86 12.80 14.61
N ALA A 35 1.35 12.80 15.85
CA ALA A 35 1.08 13.84 16.84
C ALA A 35 1.52 15.23 16.35
N GLY A 36 2.69 15.32 15.71
CA GLY A 36 3.24 16.55 15.13
C GLY A 36 2.48 17.06 13.89
N ARG A 37 1.37 16.42 13.49
CA ARG A 37 0.44 16.99 12.50
C ARG A 37 -0.47 18.06 13.12
N ALA A 38 -0.66 18.07 14.44
CA ALA A 38 -1.34 19.16 15.13
C ALA A 38 -0.40 20.36 15.32
N GLY A 39 -0.94 21.58 15.22
CA GLY A 39 -0.18 22.79 15.55
C GLY A 39 0.94 23.15 14.57
N ARG A 40 0.82 22.77 13.29
CA ARG A 40 1.86 23.07 12.28
C ARG A 40 1.98 24.58 12.05
N ARG A 41 3.20 25.05 11.76
CA ARG A 41 3.44 26.43 11.32
C ARG A 41 2.54 26.77 10.12
N GLY A 42 1.89 27.94 10.18
CA GLY A 42 0.91 28.36 9.18
C GLY A 42 -0.49 27.76 9.36
N SER A 43 -0.71 26.95 10.40
CA SER A 43 -2.04 26.52 10.79
C SER A 43 -2.81 27.62 11.52
N ARG A 44 -4.14 27.57 11.46
CA ARG A 44 -5.04 28.34 12.33
C ARG A 44 -4.82 28.07 13.83
N PHE A 45 -4.18 26.95 14.16
CA PHE A 45 -3.88 26.55 15.52
C PHE A 45 -2.37 26.65 15.76
N PRO A 46 -1.88 27.68 16.48
CA PRO A 46 -0.44 27.85 16.72
C PRO A 46 0.11 26.82 17.71
N VAL A 47 -0.76 26.23 18.53
CA VAL A 47 -0.41 25.18 19.50
C VAL A 47 -1.18 23.90 19.16
N GLY A 48 -0.45 22.79 19.04
CA GLY A 48 -1.00 21.47 18.77
C GLY A 48 -1.25 20.69 20.05
N LEU A 49 -2.38 19.98 20.11
CA LEU A 49 -2.73 19.09 21.21
C LEU A 49 -2.70 17.63 20.75
N THR A 50 -2.38 16.70 21.65
CA THR A 50 -2.49 15.27 21.38
C THR A 50 -2.96 14.52 22.62
N THR A 51 -3.80 13.51 22.42
CA THR A 51 -4.33 12.64 23.49
C THR A 51 -4.73 11.29 22.89
N THR A 52 -5.11 10.35 23.74
CA THR A 52 -5.71 9.07 23.37
C THR A 52 -7.22 9.08 23.59
N LEU A 53 -7.93 8.18 22.92
CA LEU A 53 -9.35 7.93 23.18
C LEU A 53 -9.51 7.08 24.44
N GLN A 54 -8.71 6.02 24.59
CA GLN A 54 -8.68 5.16 25.76
C GLN A 54 -7.62 5.67 26.75
N LEU A 55 -7.97 5.74 28.03
CA LEU A 55 -7.08 6.27 29.07
C LEU A 55 -5.83 5.39 29.25
N ASP A 56 -5.97 4.07 29.10
CA ASP A 56 -4.88 3.09 29.27
C ASP A 56 -3.73 3.33 28.27
N ASP A 57 -4.01 3.89 27.09
CA ASP A 57 -3.01 4.22 26.08
C ASP A 57 -2.23 5.51 26.41
N LEU A 58 -2.72 6.35 27.33
CA LEU A 58 -2.18 7.69 27.56
C LEU A 58 -0.75 7.67 28.10
N ALA A 59 -0.44 6.73 29.01
CA ALA A 59 0.90 6.60 29.58
C ALA A 59 1.93 6.28 28.49
N TYR A 60 1.60 5.34 27.61
CA TYR A 60 2.44 4.95 26.48
C TYR A 60 2.61 6.10 25.46
N LEU A 61 1.57 6.89 25.20
CA LEU A 61 1.68 8.10 24.37
C LEU A 61 2.72 9.07 24.94
N ILE A 62 2.65 9.36 26.24
CA ILE A 62 3.56 10.28 26.91
C ILE A 62 5.01 9.77 26.83
N GLU A 63 5.21 8.47 27.06
CA GLU A 63 6.51 7.82 26.93
C GLU A 63 7.08 7.98 25.50
N CYS A 64 6.29 7.66 24.48
CA CYS A 64 6.67 7.80 23.08
C CYS A 64 7.09 9.22 22.70
N LEU A 65 6.38 10.24 23.23
CA LEU A 65 6.68 11.64 22.93
C LEU A 65 7.97 12.12 23.61
N LYS A 66 8.30 11.57 24.78
CA LYS A 66 9.51 11.92 25.55
C LYS A 66 10.77 11.20 25.06
N GLN A 67 10.64 10.00 24.50
CA GLN A 67 11.77 9.24 23.97
C GLN A 67 12.58 10.11 22.99
N PRO A 68 13.92 10.09 22.94
CA PRO A 68 14.69 10.75 21.88
C PRO A 68 14.45 10.08 20.51
N PHE A 69 14.98 10.66 19.43
CA PHE A 69 14.99 9.96 18.14
C PHE A 69 16.20 9.04 18.09
N ASP A 70 15.99 7.80 17.66
CA ASP A 70 17.09 6.88 17.41
C ASP A 70 17.82 7.28 16.13
N GLU A 71 19.14 7.22 16.15
CA GLU A 71 19.97 7.42 14.96
C GLU A 71 19.81 6.25 13.99
N VAL A 72 19.73 6.57 12.70
CA VAL A 72 19.65 5.56 11.64
C VAL A 72 21.04 4.93 11.45
N LYS A 73 21.18 3.67 11.84
CA LYS A 73 22.47 2.96 11.83
C LYS A 73 22.81 2.27 10.51
N LYS A 74 21.81 1.99 9.67
CA LYS A 74 22.01 1.23 8.42
C LYS A 74 21.11 1.73 7.29
N VAL A 75 21.59 1.56 6.06
CA VAL A 75 20.87 1.93 4.84
C VAL A 75 20.52 0.69 4.03
N GLY A 76 19.29 0.66 3.48
CA GLY A 76 18.82 -0.44 2.66
C GLY A 76 19.36 -0.35 1.23
N LEU A 77 19.85 -1.46 0.70
CA LEU A 77 20.27 -1.60 -0.70
C LEU A 77 19.41 -2.64 -1.42
N PHE A 78 19.19 -2.42 -2.71
CA PHE A 78 18.58 -3.39 -3.61
C PHE A 78 19.32 -3.33 -4.95
N PRO A 79 19.54 -4.46 -5.64
CA PRO A 79 20.33 -4.47 -6.86
C PRO A 79 19.64 -3.76 -8.03
N PHE A 80 20.46 -3.13 -8.86
CA PHE A 80 20.04 -2.67 -10.19
C PHE A 80 19.91 -3.85 -11.16
N PHE A 81 19.20 -3.64 -12.27
CA PHE A 81 18.97 -4.69 -13.26
C PHE A 81 20.28 -5.27 -13.79
N GLU A 82 21.26 -4.43 -14.10
CA GLU A 82 22.56 -4.82 -14.68
C GLU A 82 23.34 -5.76 -13.74
N GLN A 83 23.21 -5.57 -12.43
CA GLN A 83 23.81 -6.45 -11.43
C GLN A 83 23.12 -7.82 -11.40
N VAL A 84 21.79 -7.84 -11.51
CA VAL A 84 21.01 -9.08 -11.58
C VAL A 84 21.29 -9.82 -12.89
N GLU A 85 21.39 -9.10 -14.01
CA GLU A 85 21.72 -9.66 -15.33
C GLU A 85 23.11 -10.29 -15.37
N SER A 86 24.12 -9.58 -14.87
CA SER A 86 25.49 -10.10 -14.77
C SER A 86 25.57 -11.36 -13.89
N PHE A 87 24.77 -11.42 -12.82
CA PHE A 87 24.68 -12.60 -11.97
C PHE A 87 23.91 -13.75 -12.65
N ALA A 88 22.82 -13.44 -13.37
CA ALA A 88 22.03 -14.41 -14.11
C ALA A 88 22.82 -15.08 -15.24
N ALA A 89 23.73 -14.35 -15.88
CA ALA A 89 24.60 -14.89 -16.93
C ALA A 89 25.47 -16.07 -16.45
N GLN A 90 25.75 -16.17 -15.15
CA GLN A 90 26.51 -17.27 -14.54
C GLN A 90 25.61 -18.46 -14.14
N LEU A 91 24.29 -18.32 -14.24
CA LEU A 91 23.28 -19.28 -13.75
C LEU A 91 22.17 -19.48 -14.79
N PRO A 92 22.49 -19.95 -16.01
CA PRO A 92 21.55 -19.96 -17.15
C PRO A 92 20.31 -20.84 -16.93
N ASP A 93 20.41 -21.88 -16.10
CA ASP A 93 19.31 -22.82 -15.84
C ASP A 93 18.34 -22.37 -14.75
N LEU A 94 18.60 -21.22 -14.10
CA LEU A 94 17.76 -20.72 -13.04
C LEU A 94 16.72 -19.73 -13.55
N ASN A 95 15.52 -19.84 -13.01
CA ASN A 95 14.48 -18.87 -13.27
C ASN A 95 14.64 -17.60 -12.41
N PHE A 96 13.92 -16.55 -12.80
CA PHE A 96 14.11 -15.22 -12.20
C PHE A 96 13.90 -15.17 -10.68
N PRO A 97 12.85 -15.80 -10.09
CA PRO A 97 12.70 -15.86 -8.64
C PRO A 97 13.88 -16.52 -7.93
N LYS A 98 14.44 -17.60 -8.49
CA LYS A 98 15.60 -18.30 -7.93
C LYS A 98 16.87 -17.48 -8.08
N ILE A 99 17.04 -16.78 -9.21
CA ILE A 99 18.15 -15.83 -9.42
C ILE A 99 18.12 -14.75 -8.34
N LEU A 100 16.97 -14.10 -8.11
CA LEU A 100 16.84 -13.07 -7.07
C LEU A 100 17.08 -13.61 -5.66
N ALA A 101 16.63 -14.82 -5.35
CA ALA A 101 16.87 -15.45 -4.06
C ALA A 101 18.36 -15.73 -3.84
N LYS A 102 19.02 -16.37 -4.83
CA LYS A 102 20.47 -16.63 -4.77
C LYS A 102 21.30 -15.36 -4.73
N PHE A 103 20.87 -14.31 -5.43
CA PHE A 103 21.54 -13.01 -5.39
C PHE A 103 21.53 -12.46 -3.97
N ALA A 104 20.37 -12.44 -3.32
CA ALA A 104 20.24 -11.97 -1.94
C ALA A 104 21.05 -12.82 -0.94
N GLU A 105 21.11 -14.14 -1.14
CA GLU A 105 21.90 -15.07 -0.32
C GLU A 105 23.41 -14.90 -0.52
N SER A 106 23.84 -14.58 -1.74
CA SER A 106 25.26 -14.42 -2.10
C SER A 106 25.79 -13.01 -1.81
N CYS A 107 24.89 -12.05 -1.58
CA CYS A 107 25.24 -10.65 -1.41
C CYS A 107 26.03 -10.43 -0.11
N ARG A 108 27.23 -9.87 -0.23
CA ARG A 108 28.04 -9.42 0.91
C ARG A 108 27.96 -7.91 1.00
N LEU A 109 27.46 -7.43 2.13
CA LEU A 109 27.27 -6.01 2.39
C LEU A 109 28.15 -5.60 3.58
N ASP A 110 28.69 -4.39 3.52
CA ASP A 110 29.32 -3.75 4.68
C ASP A 110 28.28 -3.58 5.81
N GLY A 111 28.73 -3.55 7.07
CA GLY A 111 27.90 -3.49 8.27
C GLY A 111 26.95 -2.29 8.33
N MET A 112 27.25 -1.22 7.57
CA MET A 112 26.42 -0.02 7.41
C MET A 112 25.23 -0.22 6.46
N TYR A 113 25.15 -1.35 5.76
CA TYR A 113 24.09 -1.64 4.82
C TYR A 113 23.31 -2.90 5.18
N PHE A 114 22.11 -3.03 4.62
CA PHE A 114 21.35 -4.26 4.66
C PHE A 114 20.62 -4.46 3.34
N PHE A 115 20.36 -5.72 2.99
CA PHE A 115 19.60 -6.04 1.79
C PHE A 115 18.11 -5.77 2.06
N CYS A 116 17.48 -4.90 1.26
CA CYS A 116 16.08 -4.54 1.41
C CYS A 116 15.17 -5.77 1.33
N LYS A 117 14.14 -5.84 2.19
CA LYS A 117 13.10 -6.88 2.06
C LYS A 117 12.36 -6.73 0.74
N HIS A 118 12.13 -7.85 0.06
CA HIS A 118 11.62 -7.87 -1.31
C HIS A 118 10.54 -8.96 -1.52
N ASP A 119 9.72 -9.18 -0.49
CA ASP A 119 8.65 -10.21 -0.51
C ASP A 119 7.60 -9.94 -1.58
N HIS A 120 7.30 -8.64 -1.83
CA HIS A 120 6.42 -8.22 -2.91
C HIS A 120 6.98 -8.62 -4.29
N ILE A 121 8.23 -8.24 -4.56
CA ILE A 121 8.95 -8.59 -5.80
C ILE A 121 8.99 -10.11 -5.98
N LYS A 122 9.32 -10.87 -4.93
CA LYS A 122 9.31 -12.35 -4.96
C LYS A 122 7.95 -12.91 -5.35
N LYS A 123 6.86 -12.38 -4.78
CA LYS A 123 5.51 -12.86 -5.08
C LYS A 123 5.10 -12.58 -6.52
N VAL A 124 5.42 -11.40 -7.04
CA VAL A 124 5.17 -11.04 -8.44
C VAL A 124 6.05 -11.88 -9.38
N ALA A 125 7.34 -12.01 -9.10
CA ALA A 125 8.27 -12.82 -9.89
C ALA A 125 7.78 -14.27 -10.04
N ASN A 126 7.36 -14.91 -8.95
CA ASN A 126 6.81 -16.27 -8.97
C ASN A 126 5.54 -16.40 -9.81
N MET A 127 4.70 -15.36 -9.85
CA MET A 127 3.51 -15.35 -10.69
C MET A 127 3.88 -15.23 -12.17
N LEU A 128 4.83 -14.35 -12.49
CA LEU A 128 5.29 -14.07 -13.87
C LEU A 128 6.01 -15.25 -14.52
N GLU A 129 6.51 -16.22 -13.75
CA GLU A 129 7.09 -17.47 -14.26
C GLU A 129 6.19 -18.19 -15.28
N LYS A 130 4.87 -18.11 -15.09
CA LYS A 130 3.89 -18.74 -15.98
C LYS A 130 3.75 -18.03 -17.32
N VAL A 131 4.25 -16.80 -17.43
CA VAL A 131 4.16 -15.97 -18.63
C VAL A 131 5.36 -16.26 -19.53
N LYS A 132 5.07 -16.66 -20.77
CA LYS A 132 6.08 -16.88 -21.82
C LYS A 132 6.35 -15.57 -22.56
N GLY A 133 7.52 -15.47 -23.19
CA GLY A 133 7.89 -14.31 -24.01
C GLY A 133 8.43 -13.09 -23.25
N LEU A 134 8.53 -13.16 -21.92
CA LEU A 134 9.19 -12.12 -21.11
C LEU A 134 10.70 -12.38 -21.00
N SER A 135 11.49 -11.38 -21.34
CA SER A 135 12.93 -11.35 -21.07
C SER A 135 13.21 -11.21 -19.56
N LEU A 136 14.48 -11.35 -19.17
CA LEU A 136 14.91 -11.10 -17.79
C LEU A 136 14.61 -9.65 -17.37
N GLN A 137 14.81 -8.69 -18.28
CA GLN A 137 14.55 -7.27 -18.04
C GLN A 137 13.06 -7.00 -17.88
N ASP A 138 12.22 -7.62 -18.71
CA ASP A 138 10.76 -7.47 -18.59
C ASP A 138 10.28 -8.00 -17.25
N ARG A 139 10.74 -9.20 -16.85
CA ARG A 139 10.41 -9.79 -15.55
C ARG A 139 10.82 -8.89 -14.40
N PHE A 140 12.01 -8.30 -14.49
CA PHE A 140 12.50 -7.33 -13.50
C PHE A 140 11.57 -6.11 -13.43
N ASN A 141 11.30 -5.45 -14.57
CA ASN A 141 10.46 -4.25 -14.63
C ASN A 141 9.02 -4.50 -14.14
N PHE A 142 8.39 -5.59 -14.56
CA PHE A 142 7.04 -5.94 -14.10
C PHE A 142 6.97 -6.19 -12.59
N CYS A 143 8.05 -6.66 -11.95
CA CYS A 143 8.07 -6.85 -10.50
C CYS A 143 8.04 -5.54 -9.69
N PHE A 144 8.42 -4.42 -10.31
CA PHE A 144 8.34 -3.09 -9.70
C PHE A 144 7.05 -2.34 -9.99
N ALA A 145 6.17 -2.92 -10.82
CA ALA A 145 4.87 -2.33 -11.09
C ALA A 145 4.09 -2.12 -9.77
N PRO A 146 3.45 -0.94 -9.58
CA PRO A 146 2.75 -0.62 -8.35
C PRO A 146 1.46 -1.44 -8.24
N THR A 147 1.57 -2.65 -7.68
CA THR A 147 0.45 -3.58 -7.48
C THR A 147 0.22 -3.88 -6.00
N ASN A 148 -1.05 -4.01 -5.62
CA ASN A 148 -1.41 -4.50 -4.30
C ASN A 148 -1.45 -6.04 -4.31
N ILE A 149 -0.37 -6.68 -3.87
CA ILE A 149 -0.23 -8.14 -3.87
C ILE A 149 -1.23 -8.88 -2.96
N ARG A 150 -1.97 -8.16 -2.12
CA ARG A 150 -3.01 -8.74 -1.26
C ARG A 150 -4.37 -8.77 -1.95
N ASP A 151 -4.55 -8.00 -3.01
CA ASP A 151 -5.77 -7.98 -3.81
C ASP A 151 -5.63 -8.93 -5.02
N PRO A 152 -6.43 -10.01 -5.09
CA PRO A 152 -6.41 -10.93 -6.22
C PRO A 152 -6.75 -10.28 -7.56
N LYS A 153 -7.61 -9.25 -7.58
CA LYS A 153 -8.00 -8.55 -8.82
C LYS A 153 -6.82 -7.76 -9.37
N SER A 154 -6.11 -7.00 -8.53
CA SER A 154 -4.88 -6.29 -8.92
C SER A 154 -3.83 -7.25 -9.49
N MET A 155 -3.59 -8.39 -8.82
CA MET A 155 -2.64 -9.41 -9.29
C MET A 155 -3.07 -10.05 -10.62
N TYR A 156 -4.37 -10.31 -10.79
CA TYR A 156 -4.92 -10.83 -12.05
C TYR A 156 -4.67 -9.86 -13.21
N HIS A 157 -4.92 -8.57 -13.02
CA HIS A 157 -4.67 -7.58 -14.07
C HIS A 157 -3.17 -7.42 -14.39
N LEU A 158 -2.29 -7.49 -13.39
CA LEU A 158 -0.84 -7.51 -13.63
C LEU A 158 -0.43 -8.71 -14.49
N LEU A 159 -0.92 -9.91 -14.15
CA LEU A 159 -0.66 -11.12 -14.92
C LEU A 159 -1.17 -11.00 -16.35
N ARG A 160 -2.37 -10.42 -16.53
CA ARG A 160 -2.95 -10.19 -17.85
C ARG A 160 -2.09 -9.25 -18.68
N PHE A 161 -1.71 -8.09 -18.14
CA PHE A 161 -0.85 -7.13 -18.85
C PHE A 161 0.50 -7.74 -19.23
N ALA A 162 1.11 -8.50 -18.32
CA ALA A 162 2.35 -9.22 -18.62
C ALA A 162 2.15 -10.31 -19.69
N SER A 163 1.00 -10.98 -19.71
CA SER A 163 0.67 -12.00 -20.71
C SER A 163 0.44 -11.39 -22.09
N ASP A 164 -0.31 -10.28 -22.18
CA ASP A 164 -0.52 -9.53 -23.41
C ASP A 164 0.84 -9.07 -23.98
N TYR A 165 1.69 -8.49 -23.12
CA TYR A 165 3.06 -8.07 -23.46
C TYR A 165 3.91 -9.24 -23.99
N GLY A 166 3.95 -10.36 -23.27
CA GLY A 166 4.74 -11.55 -23.67
C GLY A 166 4.25 -12.19 -24.97
N GLN A 167 2.97 -12.01 -25.33
CA GLN A 167 2.40 -12.44 -26.61
C GLN A 167 2.57 -11.40 -27.73
N LYS A 168 3.21 -10.25 -27.44
CA LYS A 168 3.35 -9.11 -28.36
C LYS A 168 2.00 -8.58 -28.85
N VAL A 169 1.01 -8.60 -27.96
CA VAL A 169 -0.32 -8.03 -28.21
C VAL A 169 -0.48 -6.77 -27.34
N PRO A 170 -1.07 -5.68 -27.88
CA PRO A 170 -1.29 -4.48 -27.09
C PRO A 170 -2.12 -4.75 -25.83
N ALA A 171 -1.60 -4.34 -24.67
CA ALA A 171 -2.22 -4.57 -23.38
C ALA A 171 -3.57 -3.85 -23.26
N SER A 172 -4.63 -4.62 -23.01
CA SER A 172 -6.00 -4.11 -22.98
C SER A 172 -6.51 -3.85 -21.57
N ILE A 173 -7.12 -2.68 -21.35
CA ILE A 173 -7.74 -2.28 -20.08
C ILE A 173 -9.16 -2.89 -19.96
N ALA A 174 -9.23 -4.20 -19.72
CA ALA A 174 -10.47 -4.97 -19.68
C ALA A 174 -10.97 -5.20 -18.24
N MET A 175 -11.46 -4.15 -17.58
CA MET A 175 -11.84 -4.15 -16.14
C MET A 175 -13.31 -3.81 -15.84
N GLY A 176 -14.09 -3.46 -16.88
CA GLY A 176 -15.49 -3.04 -16.75
C GLY A 176 -15.62 -1.65 -16.11
N MET A 177 -16.20 -0.69 -16.85
CA MET A 177 -16.32 0.67 -16.34
C MET A 177 -17.41 0.80 -15.28
N PRO A 178 -17.12 1.42 -14.12
CA PRO A 178 -18.14 1.71 -13.13
C PRO A 178 -19.14 2.73 -13.70
N LYS A 179 -20.42 2.52 -13.41
CA LYS A 179 -21.52 3.39 -13.89
C LYS A 179 -21.94 4.45 -12.88
N GLY A 180 -21.36 4.45 -11.68
CA GLY A 180 -21.72 5.39 -10.63
C GLY A 180 -20.96 5.17 -9.32
N SER A 181 -21.27 6.00 -8.33
CA SER A 181 -20.66 5.95 -7.00
C SER A 181 -21.03 4.66 -6.26
N ALA A 182 -20.11 4.17 -5.42
CA ALA A 182 -20.33 3.02 -4.56
C ALA A 182 -21.45 3.26 -3.55
N ARG A 183 -22.15 2.18 -3.21
CA ARG A 183 -23.28 2.14 -2.27
C ARG A 183 -22.98 1.34 -1.00
N ASN A 184 -21.86 0.62 -0.98
CA ASN A 184 -21.41 -0.23 0.11
C ASN A 184 -19.87 -0.34 0.07
N ASP A 185 -19.28 -0.93 1.11
CA ASP A 185 -17.82 -1.08 1.23
C ASP A 185 -17.21 -1.96 0.14
N THR A 186 -17.96 -2.96 -0.35
CA THR A 186 -17.49 -3.86 -1.42
C THR A 186 -17.35 -3.13 -2.75
N GLU A 187 -18.35 -2.32 -3.12
CA GLU A 187 -18.29 -1.46 -4.30
C GLU A 187 -17.21 -0.38 -4.18
N LEU A 188 -17.02 0.18 -2.98
CA LEU A 188 -15.97 1.17 -2.74
C LEU A 188 -14.58 0.54 -2.95
N LEU A 189 -14.36 -0.64 -2.38
CA LEU A 189 -13.11 -1.38 -2.56
C LEU A 189 -12.88 -1.78 -4.03
N ASP A 190 -13.94 -2.11 -4.76
CA ASP A 190 -13.86 -2.39 -6.20
C ASP A 190 -13.47 -1.14 -7.01
N LEU A 191 -14.00 0.03 -6.69
CA LEU A 191 -13.56 1.31 -7.29
C LEU A 191 -12.09 1.61 -6.97
N GLU A 192 -11.65 1.43 -5.71
CA GLU A 192 -10.25 1.60 -5.32
C GLU A 192 -9.33 0.66 -6.10
N THR A 193 -9.72 -0.61 -6.19
CA THR A 193 -9.00 -1.64 -6.94
C THR A 193 -8.87 -1.25 -8.41
N LYS A 194 -9.96 -0.81 -9.03
CA LYS A 194 -9.97 -0.35 -10.42
C LYS A 194 -9.04 0.84 -10.62
N HIS A 195 -9.07 1.83 -9.74
CA HIS A 195 -8.14 2.96 -9.77
C HIS A 195 -6.67 2.51 -9.66
N GLN A 196 -6.37 1.54 -8.78
CA GLN A 196 -5.03 0.96 -8.65
C GLN A 196 -4.57 0.24 -9.93
N VAL A 197 -5.47 -0.50 -10.58
CA VAL A 197 -5.18 -1.18 -11.87
C VAL A 197 -4.85 -0.16 -12.96
N LEU A 198 -5.55 0.98 -13.02
CA LEU A 198 -5.24 2.05 -13.96
C LEU A 198 -3.91 2.72 -13.66
N SER A 199 -3.61 2.96 -12.37
CA SER A 199 -2.31 3.50 -11.94
C SER A 199 -1.15 2.57 -12.35
N MET A 200 -1.37 1.25 -12.21
CA MET A 200 -0.43 0.23 -12.68
C MET A 200 -0.27 0.24 -14.20
N TYR A 201 -1.37 0.36 -14.96
CA TYR A 201 -1.30 0.46 -16.42
C TYR A 201 -0.53 1.71 -16.86
N LEU A 202 -0.80 2.86 -16.26
CA LEU A 202 -0.09 4.11 -16.53
C LEU A 202 1.41 3.97 -16.26
N TRP A 203 1.78 3.38 -15.12
CA TRP A 203 3.18 3.10 -14.79
C TRP A 203 3.86 2.22 -15.85
N LEU A 204 3.19 1.14 -16.27
CA LEU A 204 3.70 0.25 -17.33
C LEU A 204 3.81 0.98 -18.67
N SER A 205 2.87 1.87 -19.01
CA SER A 205 2.92 2.65 -20.25
C SER A 205 4.06 3.67 -20.31
N HIS A 206 4.60 4.07 -19.15
CA HIS A 206 5.82 4.89 -19.08
C HIS A 206 7.10 4.04 -19.13
N GLN A 207 7.01 2.78 -18.72
CA GLN A 207 8.16 1.87 -18.63
C GLN A 207 8.42 1.11 -19.94
N PHE A 208 7.36 0.80 -20.69
CA PHE A 208 7.40 0.03 -21.92
C PHE A 208 6.99 0.89 -23.13
N ASP A 209 7.21 0.35 -24.32
CA ASP A 209 6.91 1.03 -25.58
C ASP A 209 5.40 1.24 -25.80
N TYR A 210 5.09 2.22 -26.66
CA TYR A 210 3.73 2.60 -26.97
C TYR A 210 2.93 1.49 -27.69
N GLU A 211 3.58 0.62 -28.47
CA GLU A 211 2.87 -0.46 -29.18
C GLU A 211 2.32 -1.48 -28.18
N SER A 212 3.10 -1.77 -27.14
CA SER A 212 2.72 -2.65 -26.05
C SER A 212 1.66 -2.05 -25.11
N PHE A 213 1.76 -0.75 -24.79
CA PHE A 213 0.84 -0.05 -23.88
C PHE A 213 0.26 1.24 -24.49
N PRO A 214 -0.58 1.14 -25.54
CA PRO A 214 -1.01 2.30 -26.33
C PRO A 214 -2.07 3.19 -25.64
N HIS A 215 -2.67 2.73 -24.55
CA HIS A 215 -3.87 3.35 -23.98
C HIS A 215 -3.60 4.30 -22.81
N GLY A 216 -2.40 4.90 -22.70
CA GLY A 216 -2.02 5.79 -21.59
C GLY A 216 -3.01 6.93 -21.33
N LYS A 217 -3.32 7.75 -22.36
CA LYS A 217 -4.30 8.85 -22.22
C LYS A 217 -5.70 8.38 -21.82
N LYS A 218 -6.12 7.22 -22.34
CA LYS A 218 -7.41 6.62 -21.99
C LYS A 218 -7.41 6.16 -20.52
N ALA A 219 -6.33 5.55 -20.06
CA ALA A 219 -6.17 5.13 -18.67
C ALA A 219 -6.18 6.33 -17.70
N GLU A 220 -5.57 7.45 -18.08
CA GLU A 220 -5.57 8.70 -17.31
C GLU A 220 -6.98 9.29 -17.16
N ALA A 221 -7.73 9.38 -18.27
CA ALA A 221 -9.12 9.82 -18.24
C ALA A 221 -9.98 8.91 -17.35
N MET A 222 -9.87 7.58 -17.53
CA MET A 222 -10.58 6.61 -16.70
C MET A 222 -10.19 6.72 -15.21
N ALA A 223 -8.92 7.00 -14.90
CA ALA A 223 -8.47 7.14 -13.52
C ALA A 223 -9.08 8.37 -12.86
N THR A 224 -9.17 9.48 -13.61
CA THR A 224 -9.82 10.72 -13.19
C THR A 224 -11.30 10.49 -12.91
N ASP A 225 -12.03 9.86 -13.84
CA ASP A 225 -13.45 9.54 -13.67
C ASP A 225 -13.68 8.66 -12.42
N ILE A 226 -12.85 7.65 -12.21
CA ILE A 226 -12.96 6.78 -11.03
C ILE A 226 -12.61 7.53 -9.74
N ALA A 227 -11.63 8.43 -9.76
CA ALA A 227 -11.30 9.27 -8.61
C ALA A 227 -12.48 10.18 -8.22
N ASP A 228 -13.19 10.74 -9.19
CA ASP A 228 -14.41 11.53 -8.96
C ASP A 228 -15.52 10.66 -8.35
N LEU A 229 -15.72 9.45 -8.87
CA LEU A 229 -16.68 8.50 -8.30
C LEU A 229 -16.31 8.09 -6.86
N LEU A 230 -15.02 7.90 -6.56
CA LEU A 230 -14.55 7.64 -5.19
C LEU A 230 -14.85 8.84 -4.27
N GLY A 231 -14.59 10.06 -4.72
CA GLY A 231 -14.91 11.28 -3.98
C GLY A 231 -16.41 11.41 -3.67
N GLN A 232 -17.25 11.15 -4.65
CA GLN A 232 -18.71 11.11 -4.47
C GLN A 232 -19.15 10.01 -3.50
N SER A 233 -18.52 8.83 -3.59
CA SER A 233 -18.82 7.68 -2.72
C SER A 233 -18.50 7.99 -1.26
N LEU A 234 -17.33 8.57 -0.99
CA LEU A 234 -16.92 8.96 0.36
C LEU A 234 -17.78 10.08 0.94
N THR A 235 -18.27 11.00 0.11
CA THR A 235 -19.18 12.07 0.54
C THR A 235 -20.57 11.54 0.89
N LYS A 236 -21.06 10.54 0.14
CA LYS A 236 -22.37 9.89 0.36
C LYS A 236 -22.33 8.74 1.35
N ALA A 237 -21.15 8.40 1.89
CA ALA A 237 -20.94 7.24 2.75
C ALA A 237 -21.78 7.33 4.04
N ASN A 238 -22.99 6.77 3.98
CA ASN A 238 -23.94 6.68 5.07
C ASN A 238 -24.27 5.23 5.45
N TRP A 239 -23.67 4.25 4.76
CA TRP A 239 -23.84 2.84 5.05
C TRP A 239 -22.97 2.40 6.24
N LYS A 240 -23.43 1.38 6.96
CA LYS A 240 -22.66 0.83 8.07
C LYS A 240 -21.40 0.15 7.51
N PRO A 241 -20.21 0.43 8.08
CA PRO A 241 -19.00 -0.27 7.69
C PRO A 241 -19.21 -1.78 7.90
N GLU A 242 -18.99 -2.57 6.85
CA GLU A 242 -19.02 -4.02 6.96
C GLU A 242 -17.75 -4.45 7.72
N THR A 243 -17.92 -5.25 8.78
CA THR A 243 -16.77 -5.85 9.43
C THR A 243 -16.05 -6.72 8.42
N ARG A 244 -14.84 -6.29 8.01
CA ARG A 244 -13.93 -7.10 7.20
C ARG A 244 -13.76 -8.45 7.91
N GLN A 245 -14.38 -9.50 7.36
CA GLN A 245 -14.13 -10.85 7.82
C GLN A 245 -12.67 -11.18 7.49
N SER A 246 -11.81 -11.09 8.49
CA SER A 246 -10.48 -11.66 8.42
C SER A 246 -10.64 -13.16 8.21
N ALA A 247 -10.39 -13.64 7.01
CA ALA A 247 -10.33 -15.06 6.71
C ALA A 247 -9.31 -15.74 7.64
N GLY A 248 -9.81 -16.55 8.57
CA GLY A 248 -9.04 -17.54 9.34
C GLY A 248 -8.18 -17.00 10.49
N LYS A 249 -8.76 -16.88 11.69
CA LYS A 249 -8.23 -17.43 12.96
C LYS A 249 -9.21 -17.16 14.13
N PRO A 250 -9.27 -18.04 15.15
CA PRO A 250 -10.24 -17.92 16.24
C PRO A 250 -9.96 -16.65 17.06
N LYS A 251 -11.02 -15.92 17.40
CA LYS A 251 -10.96 -14.87 18.43
C LYS A 251 -10.41 -15.49 19.72
N PRO A 252 -9.46 -14.86 20.43
CA PRO A 252 -9.25 -15.19 21.84
C PRO A 252 -10.58 -14.99 22.57
N ARG A 253 -10.91 -15.88 23.51
CA ARG A 253 -12.13 -15.84 24.32
C ARG A 253 -12.41 -14.41 24.78
N LYS A 254 -13.64 -13.95 24.51
CA LYS A 254 -14.19 -12.71 25.07
C LYS A 254 -14.11 -12.81 26.59
N ASN A 255 -13.40 -11.89 27.25
CA ASN A 255 -13.82 -11.46 28.57
C ASN A 255 -15.14 -10.70 28.39
N GLU A 256 -16.09 -10.91 29.29
CA GLU A 256 -17.50 -10.51 29.17
C GLU A 256 -17.75 -8.99 29.18
N ASP A 257 -16.72 -8.16 29.24
CA ASP A 257 -16.84 -6.69 29.24
C ASP A 257 -16.65 -6.08 27.83
N GLY A 258 -17.46 -6.51 26.89
CA GLY A 258 -17.43 -6.02 25.51
C GLY A 258 -18.02 -4.61 25.39
N TYR A 259 -17.15 -3.59 25.25
CA TYR A 259 -17.53 -2.22 24.94
C TYR A 259 -18.35 -2.13 23.64
N ASP A 260 -19.62 -1.74 23.78
CA ASP A 260 -20.52 -1.49 22.66
C ASP A 260 -20.29 -0.09 22.08
N ARG A 261 -20.21 0.00 20.75
CA ARG A 261 -19.86 1.22 20.01
C ARG A 261 -20.84 2.36 20.33
N PRO A 262 -20.47 3.43 21.06
CA PRO A 262 -21.36 4.57 21.21
C PRO A 262 -21.47 5.27 19.86
N LYS A 263 -22.69 5.49 19.42
CA LYS A 263 -22.96 6.36 18.26
C LYS A 263 -22.45 7.75 18.61
N SER A 264 -21.64 8.34 17.74
CA SER A 264 -21.19 9.72 17.87
C SER A 264 -22.40 10.63 17.97
N LEU A 265 -22.64 11.22 19.14
CA LEU A 265 -23.58 12.31 19.30
C LEU A 265 -22.97 13.54 18.61
N ILE A 266 -23.31 13.76 17.35
CA ILE A 266 -23.13 15.06 16.70
C ILE A 266 -24.13 15.98 17.40
N THR A 267 -23.67 16.75 18.38
CA THR A 267 -24.47 17.82 18.97
C THR A 267 -24.56 18.92 17.92
N SER A 268 -25.74 19.08 17.31
CA SER A 268 -26.02 20.24 16.47
C SER A 268 -25.99 21.49 17.35
N TYR A 269 -25.04 22.38 17.15
CA TYR A 269 -25.16 23.73 17.65
C TYR A 269 -26.26 24.42 16.83
N LYS A 270 -27.37 24.79 17.47
CA LYS A 270 -28.31 25.76 16.93
C LYS A 270 -27.73 27.15 17.15
N GLU A 271 -27.77 27.97 16.11
CA GLU A 271 -27.58 29.43 16.18
C GLU A 271 -28.60 30.09 17.10
#